data_AF-A0A3B0VVR4-F1
#
_entry.id   AF-A0A3B0VVR4-F1
#
_cell.length_a   1.000
_cell.length_b   1.000
_cell.length_c   1.000
_cell.angle_alpha   90.00
_cell.angle_beta   90.00
_cell.angle_gamma   90.00
#
_symmetry.space_group_name_H-M   'P 1'
#
loop_
_entity.id
_entity.type
_entity.pdbx_description
1 polymer ?
#
loop_
_entity_poly.entity_id
_entity_poly.type
_entity_poly.pdbx_seq_one_letter_code
_entity_poly.pdbx_strand_id
1 'polypeptide(L)'
;MNTYLFFRNCLTNLIKQIIIDNGIKDVEIYTDGRKLLTILGFYRPTKNWDLLVIRKRQLLAAIELKSQVGPSFGNNFNNRVEEALGNATDLNTAFREGAFGESSKPFLGYFFVLEECSKSMMPVRITSPHFPTFPEFDDTSYAMRYEILCRKLVQEQLYDAAALILTSKESENSGKCRPLSDLTSAKRFVINLAGRMSSFALD
;
A
#
# COMPACT_ATOMS: atom_id res chain seq x y z
N MET A 1 -0.78 22.83 -4.16
CA MET A 1 -0.06 21.81 -3.38
C MET A 1 -0.21 20.52 -4.14
N ASN A 2 0.85 19.83 -4.55
CA ASN A 2 0.74 18.63 -5.40
C ASN A 2 -0.31 17.66 -4.81
N THR A 3 -1.35 17.33 -5.59
CA THR A 3 -2.46 16.44 -5.23
C THR A 3 -1.98 15.20 -4.48
N TYR A 4 -0.85 14.62 -4.88
CA TYR A 4 -0.24 13.50 -4.18
C TYR A 4 0.18 13.82 -2.74
N LEU A 5 0.88 14.92 -2.51
CA LEU A 5 1.33 15.31 -1.17
C LEU A 5 0.13 15.57 -0.25
N PHE A 6 -0.96 16.14 -0.79
CA PHE A 6 -2.21 16.28 -0.04
C PHE A 6 -2.75 14.91 0.39
N PHE A 7 -2.97 13.99 -0.56
CA PHE A 7 -3.51 12.67 -0.24
C PHE A 7 -2.60 11.85 0.66
N ARG A 8 -1.28 11.90 0.44
CA ARG A 8 -0.29 11.24 1.30
C ARG A 8 -0.40 11.76 2.73
N ASN A 9 -0.41 13.08 2.94
CA ASN A 9 -0.52 13.66 4.27
C ASN A 9 -1.87 13.34 4.95
N CYS A 10 -2.98 13.49 4.22
CA CYS A 10 -4.32 13.16 4.73
C CYS A 10 -4.42 11.69 5.12
N LEU A 11 -3.93 10.78 4.29
CA LEU A 11 -3.95 9.35 4.55
C LEU A 11 -3.05 8.97 5.72
N THR A 12 -1.83 9.50 5.76
CA THR A 12 -0.91 9.30 6.87
C THR A 12 -1.53 9.75 8.20
N ASN A 13 -2.19 10.91 8.21
CA ASN A 13 -2.90 11.41 9.39
C ASN A 13 -4.10 10.54 9.76
N LEU A 14 -4.88 10.08 8.77
CA LEU A 14 -6.00 9.16 9.00
C LEU A 14 -5.52 7.84 9.62
N ILE A 15 -4.47 7.22 9.05
CA ILE A 15 -3.88 5.99 9.56
C ILE A 15 -3.36 6.19 10.98
N LYS A 16 -2.64 7.29 11.25
CA LYS A 16 -2.22 7.66 12.61
C LYS A 16 -3.39 7.72 13.58
N GLN A 17 -4.46 8.43 13.19
CA GLN A 17 -5.64 8.59 14.03
C GLN A 17 -6.30 7.24 14.33
N ILE A 18 -6.44 6.37 13.33
CA ILE A 18 -6.98 5.02 13.50
C ILE A 18 -6.14 4.22 14.50
N ILE A 19 -4.81 4.25 14.39
CA ILE A 19 -3.93 3.53 15.30
C ILE A 19 -4.10 4.04 16.74
N ILE A 20 -4.17 5.36 16.93
CA ILE A 20 -4.38 6.00 18.24
C ILE A 20 -5.76 5.65 18.81
N ASP A 21 -6.82 5.76 18.01
CA ASP A 21 -8.20 5.50 18.43
C ASP A 21 -8.43 4.03 18.80
N ASN A 22 -7.64 3.11 18.24
CA ASN A 22 -7.67 1.68 18.61
C ASN A 22 -6.94 1.36 19.92
N GLY A 23 -6.46 2.38 20.65
CA GLY A 23 -6.11 2.27 22.06
C GLY A 23 -4.81 1.52 22.37
N ILE A 24 -3.93 1.31 21.38
CA ILE A 24 -2.63 0.70 21.67
C ILE A 24 -1.78 1.70 22.46
N LYS A 25 -1.47 1.36 23.71
CA LYS A 25 -0.57 2.16 24.57
C LYS A 25 0.88 2.00 24.13
N ASP A 26 1.68 3.03 24.42
CA ASP A 26 3.14 3.04 24.21
C ASP A 26 3.58 2.72 22.76
N VAL A 27 2.79 3.13 21.76
CA VAL A 27 3.14 3.01 20.35
C VAL A 27 3.85 4.26 19.84
N GLU A 28 4.85 4.02 19.01
CA GLU A 28 5.60 5.02 18.27
C GLU A 28 5.19 4.90 16.80
N ILE A 29 4.62 5.97 16.24
CA ILE A 29 4.19 6.01 14.84
C ILE A 29 5.11 6.94 14.06
N TYR A 30 5.90 6.36 13.17
CA TYR A 30 6.89 7.06 12.35
C TYR A 30 6.34 7.29 10.95
N THR A 31 6.42 8.52 10.46
CA THR A 31 5.96 8.92 9.10
C THR A 31 6.88 9.89 8.39
N ASP A 32 7.94 10.29 9.07
CA ASP A 32 8.99 11.17 8.57
C ASP A 32 10.33 10.69 9.13
N GLY A 33 11.42 11.34 8.70
CA GLY A 33 12.76 10.95 9.10
C GLY A 33 13.20 9.64 8.46
N ARG A 34 13.89 9.72 7.31
CA ARG A 34 14.35 8.54 6.54
C ARG A 34 15.01 7.46 7.40
N LYS A 35 15.84 7.85 8.38
CA LYS A 35 16.52 6.91 9.28
C LYS A 35 15.54 6.11 10.13
N LEU A 36 14.50 6.75 10.68
CA LEU A 36 13.48 6.12 11.54
C LEU A 36 12.57 5.18 10.74
N LEU A 37 12.34 5.52 9.47
CA LEU A 37 11.54 4.73 8.53
C LEU A 37 12.32 3.58 7.85
N THR A 38 13.61 3.44 8.13
CA THR A 38 14.45 2.42 7.48
C THR A 38 14.63 1.21 8.40
N ILE A 39 14.14 0.06 7.96
CA ILE A 39 14.23 -1.22 8.68
C ILE A 39 14.98 -2.26 7.85
N LEU A 40 15.34 -3.37 8.49
CA LEU A 40 16.04 -4.50 7.87
C LEU A 40 15.23 -5.11 6.72
N GLY A 41 15.94 -5.56 5.69
CA GLY A 41 15.43 -6.44 4.64
C GLY A 41 16.18 -7.76 4.63
N PHE A 42 15.74 -8.71 3.81
CA PHE A 42 16.39 -9.99 3.62
C PHE A 42 17.25 -10.02 2.34
N TYR A 43 16.66 -9.63 1.20
CA TYR A 43 17.36 -9.62 -0.09
C TYR A 43 18.17 -8.33 -0.29
N ARG A 44 17.92 -7.33 0.54
CA ARG A 44 18.70 -6.08 0.61
C ARG A 44 18.97 -5.72 2.07
N PRO A 45 20.06 -5.00 2.38
CA PRO A 45 20.40 -4.70 3.77
C PRO A 45 19.30 -3.94 4.53
N THR A 46 18.62 -3.01 3.84
CA THR A 46 17.54 -2.21 4.44
C THR A 46 16.50 -1.75 3.41
N LYS A 47 15.30 -1.41 3.89
CA LYS A 47 14.23 -0.72 3.16
C LYS A 47 13.68 0.45 3.96
N ASN A 48 13.48 1.57 3.28
CA ASN A 48 12.73 2.72 3.77
C ASN A 48 11.23 2.57 3.48
N TRP A 49 10.37 2.64 4.49
CA TRP A 49 8.91 2.58 4.38
C TRP A 49 8.27 3.96 4.51
N ASP A 50 6.98 4.10 4.19
CA ASP A 50 6.28 5.38 4.34
C ASP A 50 5.71 5.58 5.76
N LEU A 51 5.31 4.50 6.42
CA LEU A 51 4.83 4.53 7.79
C LEU A 51 5.22 3.25 8.53
N LEU A 52 5.74 3.40 9.74
CA LEU A 52 6.01 2.31 10.66
C LEU A 52 5.30 2.53 11.99
N VAL A 53 4.82 1.44 12.59
CA VAL A 53 4.28 1.41 13.95
C VAL A 53 5.15 0.48 14.77
N ILE A 54 5.73 1.00 15.85
CA ILE A 54 6.65 0.27 16.72
C ILE A 54 6.14 0.33 18.16
N ARG A 55 6.21 -0.78 18.89
CA ARG A 55 5.93 -0.82 20.34
C ARG A 55 7.04 -1.60 21.02
N LYS A 56 7.76 -0.99 21.97
CA LYS A 56 8.81 -1.67 22.76
C LYS A 56 9.80 -2.47 21.88
N ARG A 57 10.27 -1.85 20.77
CA ARG A 57 11.16 -2.44 19.74
C ARG A 57 10.56 -3.55 18.86
N GLN A 58 9.27 -3.84 18.97
CA GLN A 58 8.55 -4.74 18.07
C GLN A 58 7.91 -3.95 16.92
N LEU A 59 8.08 -4.46 15.70
CA LEU A 59 7.41 -3.91 14.53
C LEU A 59 5.96 -4.40 14.50
N LEU A 60 5.00 -3.51 14.67
CA LEU A 60 3.57 -3.85 14.63
C LEU A 60 2.96 -3.66 13.24
N ALA A 61 3.40 -2.65 12.50
CA ALA A 61 2.94 -2.40 11.14
C ALA A 61 3.99 -1.71 10.28
N ALA A 62 3.99 -2.05 8.99
CA ALA A 62 4.74 -1.38 7.94
C ALA A 62 3.80 -1.11 6.75
N ILE A 63 3.69 0.17 6.36
CA ILE A 63 2.75 0.60 5.32
C ILE A 63 3.52 1.36 4.23
N GLU A 64 3.30 0.96 2.98
CA GLU A 64 3.83 1.64 1.80
C GLU A 64 2.71 2.47 1.16
N LEU A 65 3.01 3.74 0.89
CA LEU A 65 2.10 4.68 0.26
C LEU A 65 2.65 5.04 -1.12
N LYS A 66 1.87 4.76 -2.16
CA LYS A 66 2.25 5.07 -3.53
C LYS A 66 1.20 5.93 -4.21
N SER A 67 1.66 6.62 -5.24
CA SER A 67 0.74 7.24 -6.18
C SER A 67 1.27 7.21 -7.60
N GLN A 68 0.36 7.50 -8.51
CA GLN A 68 0.70 7.71 -9.90
C GLN A 68 -0.18 8.78 -10.53
N VAL A 69 0.49 9.80 -11.07
CA VAL A 69 -0.08 10.86 -11.87
C VAL A 69 0.61 10.79 -13.24
N GLY A 70 -0.11 11.13 -14.31
CA GLY A 70 0.34 10.97 -15.68
C GLY A 70 1.59 11.81 -16.06
N PRO A 71 2.08 11.68 -17.31
CA PRO A 71 1.48 10.93 -18.41
C PRO A 71 1.97 9.47 -18.55
N SER A 72 3.05 9.08 -17.88
CA SER A 72 3.79 7.83 -18.15
C SER A 72 3.23 6.62 -17.40
N PHE A 73 1.95 6.30 -17.60
CA PHE A 73 1.30 5.25 -16.81
C PHE A 73 1.89 3.84 -17.01
N GLY A 74 2.30 3.48 -18.23
CA GLY A 74 2.83 2.14 -18.55
C GLY A 74 4.15 1.80 -17.85
N ASN A 75 5.18 2.60 -18.08
CA ASN A 75 6.49 2.40 -17.44
C ASN A 75 6.38 2.44 -15.92
N ASN A 76 5.57 3.36 -15.39
CA ASN A 76 5.39 3.45 -13.95
C ASN A 76 4.60 2.24 -13.41
N PHE A 77 3.60 1.71 -14.12
CA PHE A 77 2.84 0.54 -13.67
C PHE A 77 3.74 -0.66 -13.38
N ASN A 78 4.58 -1.07 -14.34
CA ASN A 78 5.47 -2.21 -14.16
C ASN A 78 6.43 -2.01 -12.99
N ASN A 79 7.04 -0.82 -12.89
CA ASN A 79 7.92 -0.49 -11.76
C ASN A 79 7.18 -0.57 -10.41
N ARG A 80 5.91 -0.14 -10.34
CA ARG A 80 5.11 -0.22 -9.09
C ARG A 80 4.73 -1.65 -8.73
N VAL A 81 4.48 -2.50 -9.73
CA VAL A 81 4.27 -3.94 -9.50
C VAL A 81 5.53 -4.56 -8.89
N GLU A 82 6.69 -4.36 -9.51
CA GLU A 82 7.97 -4.90 -9.02
C GLU A 82 8.32 -4.40 -7.63
N GLU A 83 8.14 -3.09 -7.36
CA GLU A 83 8.38 -2.52 -6.03
C GLU A 83 7.45 -3.13 -4.97
N ALA A 84 6.15 -3.27 -5.26
CA ALA A 84 5.18 -3.82 -4.31
C ALA A 84 5.51 -5.28 -3.98
N LEU A 85 5.76 -6.10 -5.01
CA LEU A 85 6.13 -7.51 -4.86
C LEU A 85 7.46 -7.64 -4.10
N GLY A 86 8.47 -6.86 -4.48
CA GLY A 86 9.79 -6.88 -3.86
C GLY A 86 9.74 -6.45 -2.39
N ASN A 87 9.00 -5.40 -2.05
CA ASN A 87 8.89 -4.91 -0.67
C ASN A 87 8.24 -5.93 0.25
N ALA A 88 7.11 -6.54 -0.16
CA ALA A 88 6.46 -7.57 0.63
C ALA A 88 7.32 -8.82 0.76
N THR A 89 7.92 -9.29 -0.34
CA THR A 89 8.76 -10.49 -0.34
C THR A 89 9.96 -10.32 0.58
N ASP A 90 10.61 -9.16 0.53
CA ASP A 90 11.77 -8.81 1.35
C ASP A 90 11.43 -8.78 2.85
N LEU A 91 10.36 -8.08 3.25
CA LEU A 91 9.99 -7.95 4.66
C LEU A 91 9.40 -9.24 5.24
N ASN A 92 8.53 -9.93 4.50
CA ASN A 92 7.97 -11.21 4.94
C ASN A 92 9.08 -12.27 5.12
N THR A 93 10.07 -12.27 4.22
CA THR A 93 11.22 -13.16 4.36
C THR A 93 12.07 -12.77 5.56
N ALA A 94 12.40 -11.48 5.73
CA ALA A 94 13.16 -11.01 6.90
C ALA A 94 12.48 -11.40 8.22
N PHE A 95 11.15 -11.26 8.31
CA PHE A 95 10.38 -11.71 9.47
C PHE A 95 10.49 -13.22 9.69
N ARG A 96 10.30 -14.03 8.64
CA ARG A 96 10.42 -15.50 8.71
C ARG A 96 11.79 -15.95 9.23
N GLU A 97 12.85 -15.26 8.84
CA GLU A 97 14.22 -15.55 9.26
C GLU A 97 14.58 -14.93 10.63
N GLY A 98 13.61 -14.36 11.35
CA GLY A 98 13.78 -13.87 12.71
C GLY A 98 14.45 -12.49 12.83
N ALA A 99 14.50 -11.69 11.75
CA ALA A 99 15.16 -10.38 11.76
C ALA A 99 14.55 -9.37 12.76
N PHE A 100 13.31 -9.61 13.21
CA PHE A 100 12.59 -8.75 14.16
C PHE A 100 12.44 -9.39 15.56
N GLY A 101 13.18 -10.46 15.85
CA GLY A 101 13.09 -11.21 17.11
C GLY A 101 11.76 -11.96 17.27
N GLU A 102 11.55 -12.53 18.48
CA GLU A 102 10.29 -13.20 18.82
C GLU A 102 9.14 -12.18 18.89
N SER A 103 8.35 -12.14 17.82
CA SER A 103 7.24 -11.21 17.67
C SER A 103 6.17 -11.79 16.74
N SER A 104 4.94 -11.31 16.89
CA SER A 104 3.87 -11.57 15.93
C SER A 104 4.20 -10.93 14.58
N LYS A 105 3.74 -11.54 13.47
CA LYS A 105 3.94 -10.98 12.12
C LYS A 105 3.42 -9.54 12.07
N PRO A 106 4.23 -8.55 11.62
CA PRO A 106 3.75 -7.18 11.47
C PRO A 106 2.63 -7.11 10.43
N PHE A 107 1.73 -6.14 10.60
CA PHE A 107 0.76 -5.79 9.56
C PHE A 107 1.46 -5.15 8.36
N LEU A 108 1.27 -5.68 7.17
CA LEU A 108 1.75 -5.08 5.92
C LEU A 108 0.59 -4.44 5.16
N GLY A 109 0.68 -3.14 4.93
CA GLY A 109 -0.30 -2.38 4.15
C GLY A 109 0.27 -1.81 2.85
N TYR A 110 -0.49 -1.91 1.76
CA TYR A 110 -0.21 -1.20 0.50
C TYR A 110 -1.34 -0.24 0.16
N PHE A 111 -1.06 1.05 0.02
CA PHE A 111 -2.08 2.02 -0.35
C PHE A 111 -1.66 2.80 -1.59
N PHE A 112 -2.54 2.82 -2.60
CA PHE A 112 -2.24 3.41 -3.89
C PHE A 112 -3.25 4.49 -4.28
N VAL A 113 -2.75 5.66 -4.66
CA VAL A 113 -3.56 6.76 -5.20
C VAL A 113 -3.27 6.93 -6.69
N LEU A 114 -4.27 6.73 -7.54
CA LEU A 114 -4.14 6.87 -8.98
C LEU A 114 -4.92 8.09 -9.47
N GLU A 115 -4.30 8.89 -10.33
CA GLU A 115 -5.00 9.95 -11.05
C GLU A 115 -6.11 9.35 -11.91
N GLU A 116 -7.34 9.79 -11.68
CA GLU A 116 -8.51 9.48 -12.51
C GLU A 116 -8.50 10.41 -13.72
N CYS A 117 -8.03 9.90 -14.86
CA CYS A 117 -8.04 10.62 -16.13
C CYS A 117 -8.25 9.64 -17.28
N SER A 118 -8.56 10.17 -18.47
CA SER A 118 -8.79 9.33 -19.67
C SER A 118 -7.66 8.31 -19.90
N LYS A 119 -6.40 8.69 -19.69
CA LYS A 119 -5.26 7.77 -19.89
C LYS A 119 -5.16 6.63 -18.87
N SER A 120 -5.64 6.81 -17.64
CA SER A 120 -5.64 5.75 -16.63
C SER A 120 -6.89 4.87 -16.68
N MET A 121 -7.97 5.40 -17.26
CA MET A 121 -9.29 4.76 -17.31
C MET A 121 -9.59 4.05 -18.63
N MET A 122 -8.93 4.41 -19.73
CA MET A 122 -9.13 3.73 -21.01
C MET A 122 -8.40 2.39 -21.09
N PRO A 123 -8.97 1.40 -21.81
CA PRO A 123 -8.30 0.12 -22.06
C PRO A 123 -6.93 0.29 -22.71
N VAL A 124 -5.99 -0.56 -22.30
CA VAL A 124 -4.61 -0.56 -22.79
C VAL A 124 -4.36 -1.83 -23.57
N ARG A 125 -3.82 -1.68 -24.78
CA ARG A 125 -3.45 -2.82 -25.63
C ARG A 125 -2.50 -3.76 -24.90
N ILE A 126 -2.77 -5.05 -25.02
CA ILE A 126 -1.90 -6.14 -24.57
C ILE A 126 -1.25 -6.76 -25.80
N THR A 127 0.04 -7.05 -25.68
CA THR A 127 0.80 -7.76 -26.71
C THR A 127 1.50 -8.94 -26.05
N SER A 128 1.12 -10.15 -26.42
CA SER A 128 1.78 -11.39 -26.00
C SER A 128 1.80 -12.36 -27.18
N PRO A 129 2.85 -12.34 -28.01
CA PRO A 129 2.88 -13.04 -29.29
C PRO A 129 3.04 -14.56 -29.15
N HIS A 130 3.55 -15.03 -28.00
CA HIS A 130 3.89 -16.44 -27.79
C HIS A 130 2.82 -17.21 -27.00
N PHE A 131 2.10 -16.54 -26.11
CA PHE A 131 1.12 -17.17 -25.21
C PHE A 131 -0.05 -16.24 -24.92
N PRO A 132 -1.27 -16.76 -24.71
CA PRO A 132 -2.39 -15.94 -24.27
C PRO A 132 -2.11 -15.34 -22.88
N THR A 133 -2.62 -14.13 -22.64
CA THR A 133 -2.68 -13.57 -21.29
C THR A 133 -3.79 -14.21 -20.48
N PHE A 134 -3.75 -14.06 -19.15
CA PHE A 134 -4.88 -14.44 -18.32
C PHE A 134 -6.12 -13.60 -18.68
N PRO A 135 -7.33 -14.19 -18.72
CA PRO A 135 -8.56 -13.50 -19.17
C PRO A 135 -8.91 -12.24 -18.37
N GLU A 136 -8.51 -12.18 -17.10
CA GLU A 136 -8.72 -11.00 -16.24
C GLU A 136 -8.00 -9.73 -16.72
N PHE A 137 -7.03 -9.86 -17.64
CA PHE A 137 -6.35 -8.72 -18.24
C PHE A 137 -7.02 -8.22 -19.53
N ASP A 138 -8.02 -8.94 -20.05
CA ASP A 138 -8.70 -8.56 -21.28
C ASP A 138 -9.43 -7.20 -21.13
N ASP A 139 -9.25 -6.33 -22.12
CA ASP A 139 -9.80 -4.95 -22.17
C ASP A 139 -9.54 -4.09 -20.91
N THR A 140 -8.43 -4.34 -20.21
CA THR A 140 -8.14 -3.63 -18.95
C THR A 140 -7.47 -2.26 -19.15
N SER A 141 -7.92 -1.29 -18.36
CA SER A 141 -7.22 0.00 -18.16
C SER A 141 -6.14 -0.10 -17.07
N TYR A 142 -5.30 0.93 -16.91
CA TYR A 142 -4.33 0.96 -15.81
C TYR A 142 -5.01 0.94 -14.44
N ALA A 143 -6.14 1.62 -14.27
CA ALA A 143 -6.92 1.54 -13.04
C ALA A 143 -7.36 0.11 -12.72
N MET A 144 -7.86 -0.62 -13.72
CA MET A 144 -8.24 -2.03 -13.58
C MET A 144 -7.04 -2.92 -13.26
N ARG A 145 -5.87 -2.66 -13.87
CA ARG A 145 -4.66 -3.43 -13.58
C ARG A 145 -4.12 -3.18 -12.17
N TYR A 146 -4.22 -1.95 -11.64
CA TYR A 146 -3.90 -1.68 -10.24
C TYR A 146 -4.87 -2.35 -9.27
N GLU A 147 -6.14 -2.43 -9.64
CA GLU A 147 -7.14 -3.16 -8.87
C GLU A 147 -6.81 -4.65 -8.81
N ILE A 148 -6.51 -5.27 -9.95
CA ILE A 148 -6.06 -6.66 -10.03
C ILE A 148 -4.81 -6.87 -9.16
N LEU A 149 -3.83 -5.96 -9.26
CA LEU A 149 -2.62 -6.00 -8.43
C LEU A 149 -2.98 -5.99 -6.94
N CYS A 150 -3.75 -5.01 -6.47
CA CYS A 150 -4.13 -4.89 -5.05
C CYS A 150 -4.82 -6.15 -4.54
N ARG A 151 -5.73 -6.73 -5.32
CA ARG A 151 -6.40 -7.98 -4.98
C ARG A 151 -5.42 -9.13 -4.84
N LYS A 152 -4.54 -9.31 -5.82
CA LYS A 152 -3.53 -10.38 -5.82
C LYS A 152 -2.53 -10.24 -4.66
N LEU A 153 -2.09 -9.02 -4.35
CA LEU A 153 -1.21 -8.75 -3.21
C LEU A 153 -1.79 -9.28 -1.88
N VAL A 154 -3.11 -9.16 -1.70
CA VAL A 154 -3.80 -9.69 -0.52
C VAL A 154 -4.07 -11.20 -0.63
N GLN A 155 -4.54 -11.66 -1.79
CA GLN A 155 -4.85 -13.08 -2.02
C GLN A 155 -3.63 -13.99 -1.83
N GLU A 156 -2.46 -13.53 -2.27
CA GLU A 156 -1.18 -14.23 -2.13
C GLU A 156 -0.52 -13.99 -0.76
N GLN A 157 -1.20 -13.33 0.18
CA GLN A 157 -0.72 -13.05 1.54
C GLN A 157 0.60 -12.26 1.60
N LEU A 158 0.91 -11.51 0.53
CA LEU A 158 2.05 -10.61 0.47
C LEU A 158 1.81 -9.38 1.34
N TYR A 159 0.58 -8.86 1.32
CA TYR A 159 0.08 -7.79 2.18
C TYR A 159 -1.18 -8.25 2.91
N ASP A 160 -1.39 -7.74 4.12
CA ASP A 160 -2.61 -8.01 4.89
C ASP A 160 -3.79 -7.14 4.41
N ALA A 161 -3.50 -5.98 3.84
CA ALA A 161 -4.48 -5.14 3.17
C ALA A 161 -3.85 -4.33 2.03
N ALA A 162 -4.61 -4.15 0.95
CA ALA A 162 -4.28 -3.26 -0.13
C ALA A 162 -5.46 -2.34 -0.47
N ALA A 163 -5.19 -1.08 -0.83
CA ALA A 163 -6.21 -0.14 -1.26
C ALA A 163 -5.83 0.61 -2.55
N LEU A 164 -6.82 0.81 -3.42
CA LEU A 164 -6.73 1.67 -4.60
C LEU A 164 -7.77 2.79 -4.51
N ILE A 165 -7.29 4.03 -4.57
CA ILE A 165 -8.12 5.22 -4.59
C ILE A 165 -7.88 6.01 -5.87
N LEU A 166 -8.98 6.37 -6.53
CA LEU A 166 -9.02 7.21 -7.72
C LEU A 166 -9.35 8.65 -7.31
N THR A 167 -8.60 9.60 -7.85
CA THR A 167 -8.84 11.03 -7.66
C THR A 167 -8.51 11.81 -8.93
N SER A 168 -9.36 12.77 -9.29
CA SER A 168 -9.10 13.66 -10.41
C SER A 168 -8.31 14.90 -9.97
N LYS A 169 -7.69 15.63 -10.90
CA LYS A 169 -7.00 16.90 -10.60
C LYS A 169 -7.98 17.99 -10.18
N GLU A 170 -9.17 18.01 -10.76
CA GLU A 170 -10.25 18.94 -10.41
C GLU A 170 -10.71 18.76 -8.96
N SER A 171 -10.42 17.59 -8.37
CA SER A 171 -10.80 17.25 -7.00
C SER A 171 -9.77 17.69 -5.96
N GLU A 172 -8.63 18.28 -6.35
CA GLU A 172 -7.50 18.61 -5.47
C GLU A 172 -7.90 19.43 -4.22
N ASN A 173 -8.81 20.39 -4.36
CA ASN A 173 -9.28 21.23 -3.25
C ASN A 173 -10.49 20.65 -2.51
N SER A 174 -11.20 19.68 -3.11
CA SER A 174 -12.41 19.09 -2.53
C SER A 174 -12.14 17.80 -1.75
N GLY A 175 -10.97 17.19 -1.95
CA GLY A 175 -10.62 15.88 -1.38
C GLY A 175 -11.47 14.73 -1.92
N LYS A 176 -12.27 14.97 -2.98
CA LYS A 176 -13.11 13.94 -3.58
C LYS A 176 -12.25 12.83 -4.15
N CYS A 177 -12.53 11.62 -3.71
CA CYS A 177 -11.89 10.41 -4.18
C CYS A 177 -12.87 9.24 -4.07
N ARG A 178 -12.60 8.17 -4.82
CA ARG A 178 -13.45 6.97 -4.81
C ARG A 178 -12.61 5.71 -4.99
N PRO A 179 -13.04 4.56 -4.46
CA PRO A 179 -12.43 3.29 -4.82
C PRO A 179 -12.82 2.89 -6.25
N LEU A 180 -12.07 1.95 -6.84
CA LEU A 180 -12.54 1.22 -8.02
C LEU A 180 -13.42 0.03 -7.63
N SER A 181 -13.16 -0.60 -6.47
CA SER A 181 -13.99 -1.67 -5.91
C SER A 181 -14.06 -1.61 -4.38
N ASP A 182 -15.08 -2.23 -3.78
CA ASP A 182 -15.19 -2.32 -2.31
C ASP A 182 -14.09 -3.21 -1.69
N LEU A 183 -13.57 -4.18 -2.43
CA LEU A 183 -12.57 -5.15 -1.97
C LEU A 183 -11.19 -4.54 -1.74
N THR A 184 -10.90 -3.42 -2.40
CA THR A 184 -9.64 -2.65 -2.28
C THR A 184 -9.95 -1.22 -1.84
N SER A 185 -11.06 -1.01 -1.15
CA SER A 185 -11.45 0.30 -0.66
C SER A 185 -10.60 0.74 0.53
N ALA A 186 -10.38 2.05 0.66
CA ALA A 186 -9.76 2.63 1.87
C ALA A 186 -10.51 2.21 3.14
N LYS A 187 -11.85 2.11 3.08
CA LYS A 187 -12.67 1.65 4.20
C LYS A 187 -12.27 0.25 4.65
N ARG A 188 -12.15 -0.71 3.72
CA ARG A 188 -11.75 -2.09 4.05
C ARG A 188 -10.32 -2.14 4.59
N PHE A 189 -9.41 -1.37 3.99
CA PHE A 189 -8.03 -1.25 4.49
C PHE A 189 -8.00 -0.78 5.95
N VAL A 190 -8.74 0.29 6.27
CA VAL A 190 -8.83 0.84 7.62
C VAL A 190 -9.43 -0.17 8.60
N ILE A 191 -10.48 -0.90 8.22
CA ILE A 191 -11.07 -1.94 9.07
C ILE A 191 -10.06 -3.04 9.38
N ASN A 192 -9.33 -3.52 8.37
CA ASN A 192 -8.31 -4.55 8.57
C ASN A 192 -7.15 -4.06 9.45
N LEU A 193 -6.68 -2.83 9.22
CA LEU A 193 -5.66 -2.22 10.06
C LEU A 193 -6.13 -2.09 11.51
N ALA A 194 -7.32 -1.53 11.73
CA ALA A 194 -7.91 -1.36 13.05
C ALA A 194 -8.01 -2.70 13.78
N GLY A 195 -8.58 -3.73 13.14
CA GLY A 195 -8.68 -5.06 13.74
C GLY A 195 -7.32 -5.66 14.09
N ARG A 196 -6.30 -5.46 13.24
CA ARG A 196 -4.94 -5.92 13.54
C ARG A 196 -4.32 -5.13 14.71
N MET A 197 -4.52 -3.82 14.74
CA MET A 197 -4.07 -2.95 15.83
C MET A 197 -4.72 -3.34 17.16
N SER A 198 -6.03 -3.59 17.19
CA SER A 198 -6.73 -4.07 18.39
C SER A 198 -6.17 -5.40 18.89
N SER A 199 -5.76 -6.31 18.00
CA SER A 199 -5.18 -7.59 18.42
C SER A 199 -3.87 -7.41 19.21
N PHE A 200 -3.05 -6.41 18.86
CA PHE A 200 -1.83 -6.08 19.60
C PHE A 200 -2.09 -5.31 20.90
N ALA A 201 -3.29 -4.75 21.10
CA ALA A 201 -3.65 -4.10 22.36
C ALA A 201 -3.99 -5.11 23.47
N LEU A 202 -4.31 -6.35 23.10
CA LEU A 202 -4.60 -7.46 24.02
C LEU A 202 -3.34 -8.22 24.46
N ASP A 203 -2.23 -8.05 23.75
CA ASP A 203 -0.89 -8.57 24.06
C ASP A 203 -0.13 -7.64 25.02
#